data_AF-A0A2W4SYV2-F1
#
_entry.id   AF-A0A2W4SYV2-F1
#
_cell.length_a   1.000
_cell.length_b   1.000
_cell.length_c   1.000
_cell.angle_alpha   90.00
_cell.angle_beta   90.00
_cell.angle_gamma   90.00
#
_symmetry.space_group_name_H-M   'P 1'
#
loop_
_entity.id
_entity.type
_entity.pdbx_description
1 polymer ?
#
loop_
_entity_poly.entity_id
_entity_poly.type
_entity_poly.pdbx_seq_one_letter_code
_entity_poly.pdbx_strand_id
1 'polypeptide(L)'
;MTFSLAGRCARTGMLGAVVTTSSIAVGSRCQHAAAGVGAALTQHMTDPRLGPLMLDLLRRGYSAQQAIDAAVAATPRSDWRQL
;
A
#
# COMPACT_ATOMS: atom_id res chain seq x y z
N MET A 1 -1.59 17.59 -1.96
CA MET A 1 -2.85 16.86 -1.64
C MET A 1 -2.81 15.51 -2.33
N THR A 2 -3.21 14.42 -1.67
CA THR A 2 -3.15 13.05 -2.22
C THR A 2 -4.39 12.26 -1.82
N PHE A 3 -4.99 11.54 -2.77
CA PHE A 3 -6.07 10.59 -2.53
C PHE A 3 -5.73 9.27 -3.20
N SER A 4 -6.12 8.17 -2.58
CA SER A 4 -5.89 6.85 -3.13
C SER A 4 -7.00 5.87 -2.75
N LEU A 5 -7.17 4.84 -3.57
CA LEU A 5 -8.27 3.89 -3.43
C LEU A 5 -7.80 2.49 -3.83
N ALA A 6 -8.15 1.49 -3.02
CA ALA A 6 -8.04 0.08 -3.36
C ALA A 6 -9.43 -0.47 -3.69
N GLY A 7 -9.53 -1.25 -4.76
CA GLY A 7 -10.80 -1.84 -5.21
C GLY A 7 -10.66 -3.32 -5.49
N ARG A 8 -11.71 -4.10 -5.17
CA ARG A 8 -11.82 -5.52 -5.51
C ARG A 8 -12.81 -5.70 -6.66
N CYS A 9 -12.38 -6.35 -7.73
CA CYS A 9 -13.29 -6.77 -8.79
C CYS A 9 -14.15 -7.95 -8.30
N ALA A 10 -15.47 -7.77 -8.22
CA ALA A 10 -16.37 -8.83 -7.76
C ALA A 10 -16.38 -10.07 -8.67
N ARG A 11 -16.14 -9.89 -9.97
CA ARG A 11 -16.14 -10.99 -10.97
C ARG A 11 -14.89 -11.86 -10.91
N THR A 12 -13.72 -11.25 -10.75
CA THR A 12 -12.42 -11.96 -10.85
C THR A 12 -11.74 -12.13 -9.50
N GLY A 13 -12.20 -11.43 -8.46
CA GLY A 13 -11.54 -11.37 -7.16
C GLY A 13 -10.24 -10.55 -7.14
N MET A 14 -9.78 -10.02 -8.28
CA MET A 14 -8.54 -9.25 -8.35
C MET A 14 -8.65 -7.93 -7.61
N LEU A 15 -7.54 -7.52 -6.98
CA LEU A 15 -7.38 -6.22 -6.35
C LEU A 15 -6.61 -5.27 -7.27
N GLY A 16 -7.08 -4.02 -7.33
CA GLY A 16 -6.41 -2.91 -8.02
C GLY A 16 -6.31 -1.70 -7.11
N ALA A 17 -5.41 -0.79 -7.46
CA ALA A 17 -5.20 0.46 -6.74
C ALA A 17 -5.11 1.63 -7.71
N VAL A 18 -5.57 2.80 -7.28
CA VAL A 18 -5.40 4.08 -7.98
C VAL A 18 -4.98 5.16 -7.00
N VAL A 19 -4.22 6.14 -7.48
CA VAL A 19 -3.78 7.29 -6.69
C VAL A 19 -3.76 8.55 -7.54
N THR A 20 -4.15 9.67 -6.95
CA THR A 20 -4.00 11.01 -7.53
C THR A 20 -3.35 11.95 -6.52
N THR A 21 -2.50 12.86 -7.00
CA THR A 21 -1.81 13.83 -6.16
C THR A 21 -1.35 15.04 -6.98
N SER A 22 -1.05 16.13 -6.29
CA SER A 22 -0.35 17.28 -6.88
C SER A 22 1.17 17.10 -7.01
N SER A 23 1.72 15.97 -6.53
CA SER A 23 3.16 15.64 -6.57
C SER A 23 3.54 14.74 -7.76
N ILE A 24 4.78 14.84 -8.24
CA ILE A 24 5.25 14.09 -9.40
C ILE A 24 5.49 12.61 -9.03
N ALA A 25 5.38 11.72 -10.03
CA ALA A 25 5.77 10.31 -9.95
C ALA A 25 5.09 9.53 -8.80
N VAL A 26 3.80 9.76 -8.59
CA VAL A 26 3.06 9.08 -7.52
C VAL A 26 2.85 7.59 -7.81
N GLY A 27 2.70 7.23 -9.09
CA GLY A 27 2.36 5.88 -9.51
C GLY A 27 3.41 4.84 -9.14
N SER A 28 4.69 5.23 -9.07
CA SER A 28 5.79 4.35 -8.65
C SER A 28 6.06 4.37 -7.15
N ARG A 29 5.56 5.38 -6.43
CA ARG A 29 5.87 5.58 -5.02
C ARG A 29 4.79 5.08 -4.08
N CYS A 30 3.53 5.23 -4.46
CA CYS A 30 2.42 5.10 -3.52
C CYS A 30 1.55 3.87 -3.74
N GLN A 31 1.44 3.35 -4.95
CA GLN A 31 0.52 2.25 -5.25
C GLN A 31 1.29 0.98 -5.62
N HIS A 32 0.98 -0.10 -4.92
CA HIS A 32 1.56 -1.41 -5.18
C HIS A 32 0.45 -2.45 -5.21
N ALA A 33 0.50 -3.36 -6.18
CA ALA A 33 -0.43 -4.46 -6.28
C ALA A 33 0.28 -5.72 -6.75
N ALA A 34 -0.16 -6.87 -6.25
CA ALA A 34 0.33 -8.17 -6.68
C ALA A 34 -0.87 -9.11 -6.89
N ALA A 35 -0.94 -9.72 -8.07
CA ALA A 35 -2.02 -10.63 -8.45
C ALA A 35 -2.11 -11.80 -7.46
N GLY A 36 -3.33 -12.10 -7.02
CA GLY A 36 -3.61 -13.15 -6.02
C GLY A 36 -3.12 -12.86 -4.60
N VAL A 37 -2.47 -11.71 -4.35
CA VAL A 37 -1.93 -11.35 -3.04
C VAL A 37 -2.69 -10.18 -2.43
N GLY A 38 -2.70 -9.02 -3.10
CA GLY A 38 -3.17 -7.80 -2.44
C GLY A 38 -2.90 -6.52 -3.19
N ALA A 39 -3.36 -5.42 -2.61
CA ALA A 39 -2.95 -4.06 -2.93
C ALA A 39 -2.51 -3.37 -1.63
N ALA A 40 -1.45 -2.57 -1.71
CA ALA A 40 -0.90 -1.82 -0.59
C ALA A 40 -0.60 -0.39 -1.05
N LEU A 41 -1.02 0.58 -0.23
CA LEU A 41 -0.81 1.98 -0.52
C LEU A 41 0.01 2.63 0.60
N THR A 42 0.91 3.54 0.23
CA THR A 42 1.67 4.33 1.19
C THR A 42 1.77 5.76 0.66
N GLN A 43 1.34 6.73 1.44
CA GLN A 43 1.25 8.12 1.02
C GLN A 43 1.61 9.07 2.16
N HIS A 44 1.74 10.36 1.82
CA HIS A 44 2.30 11.40 2.68
C HIS A 44 3.75 11.12 3.11
N MET A 45 4.68 12.01 2.73
CA MET A 45 6.13 11.78 2.89
C MET A 45 6.57 10.36 2.50
N THR A 46 6.04 9.83 1.39
CA THR A 46 6.04 8.40 1.04
C THR A 46 7.38 7.67 1.20
N ASP A 47 7.33 6.44 1.71
CA ASP A 47 8.42 5.47 1.64
C ASP A 47 8.04 4.31 0.70
N PRO A 48 8.56 4.28 -0.54
CA PRO A 48 8.20 3.26 -1.54
C PRO A 48 8.57 1.81 -1.15
N ARG A 49 9.33 1.61 -0.07
CA ARG A 49 9.68 0.28 0.43
C ARG A 49 8.54 -0.39 1.20
N LEU A 50 7.59 0.39 1.74
CA LEU A 50 6.53 -0.13 2.60
C LEU A 50 5.45 -0.88 1.83
N GLY A 51 5.13 -0.47 0.60
CA GLY A 51 4.21 -1.21 -0.26
C GLY A 51 4.66 -2.64 -0.55
N PRO A 52 5.89 -2.85 -1.07
CA PRO A 52 6.47 -4.18 -1.27
C PRO A 52 6.55 -5.01 0.02
N LEU A 53 6.92 -4.39 1.16
CA LEU A 53 6.93 -5.06 2.46
C LEU A 53 5.54 -5.58 2.85
N MET A 54 4.51 -4.73 2.77
CA MET A 54 3.14 -5.13 3.11
C MET A 54 2.65 -6.24 2.17
N LEU A 55 2.95 -6.17 0.87
CA LEU A 55 2.61 -7.25 -0.07
C LEU A 55 3.33 -8.56 0.23
N ASP A 56 4.58 -8.53 0.72
CA ASP A 56 5.28 -9.72 1.16
C ASP A 56 4.63 -10.35 2.39
N LEU A 57 4.24 -9.53 3.37
CA LEU A 57 3.50 -10.00 4.55
C LEU A 57 2.15 -10.62 4.17
N LEU A 58 1.40 -9.99 3.28
CA LEU A 58 0.17 -10.58 2.75
C LEU A 58 0.42 -11.93 2.06
N ARG A 59 1.50 -12.04 1.26
CA ARG A 59 1.88 -13.29 0.59
C ARG A 59 2.21 -14.41 1.58
N ARG A 60 2.74 -14.05 2.76
CA ARG A 60 3.05 -14.98 3.86
C ARG A 60 1.83 -15.36 4.71
N GLY A 61 0.64 -14.85 4.38
CA GLY A 61 -0.61 -15.19 5.05
C GLY A 61 -0.96 -14.30 6.25
N TYR A 62 -0.23 -13.22 6.48
CA TYR A 62 -0.63 -12.21 7.47
C TYR A 62 -1.87 -11.45 6.99
N SER A 63 -2.68 -10.99 7.94
CA SER A 63 -3.82 -10.12 7.62
C SER A 63 -3.36 -8.73 7.18
N ALA A 64 -4.24 -7.97 6.52
CA ALA A 64 -3.96 -6.60 6.13
C ALA A 64 -3.59 -5.71 7.33
N GLN A 65 -4.30 -5.86 8.46
CA GLN A 65 -4.00 -5.10 9.67
C GLN A 65 -2.62 -5.48 10.23
N GLN A 66 -2.29 -6.77 10.29
CA GLN A 66 -0.97 -7.21 10.73
C GLN A 66 0.16 -6.68 9.84
N ALA A 67 -0.07 -6.61 8.52
CA ALA A 67 0.90 -6.04 7.58
C ALA A 67 1.11 -4.53 7.83
N ILE A 68 0.04 -3.77 8.09
CA ILE A 68 0.09 -2.35 8.44
C ILE A 68 0.81 -2.18 9.78
N ASP A 69 0.41 -2.92 10.82
CA ASP A 69 1.00 -2.82 12.16
C ASP A 69 2.50 -3.11 12.14
N ALA A 70 2.91 -4.14 11.41
CA ALA A 70 4.33 -4.47 11.23
C ALA A 70 5.08 -3.38 10.46
N ALA A 71 4.49 -2.81 9.41
CA ALA A 71 5.08 -1.70 8.66
C ALA A 71 5.24 -0.44 9.54
N VAL A 72 4.23 -0.11 10.36
CA VAL A 72 4.26 1.00 11.31
C VAL A 72 5.33 0.78 12.38
N ALA A 73 5.39 -0.41 12.97
CA ALA A 73 6.35 -0.75 14.03
C ALA A 73 7.80 -0.74 13.53
N ALA A 74 8.04 -1.14 12.28
CA ALA A 74 9.37 -1.20 11.69
C ALA A 74 9.85 0.13 11.09
N THR A 75 9.00 1.18 11.04
CA THR A 75 9.29 2.44 10.36
C THR A 75 9.49 3.59 11.35
N PRO A 76 10.71 4.13 11.47
CA PRO A 76 10.93 5.37 12.21
C PRO A 76 10.07 6.50 11.63
N ARG A 77 9.46 7.29 12.52
CA ARG A 77 8.57 8.40 12.14
C ARG A 77 7.41 7.97 11.23
N SER A 78 6.81 6.81 11.50
CA SER A 78 5.61 6.33 10.81
C SER A 78 4.44 7.31 10.92
N ASP A 79 4.42 8.18 11.94
CA ASP A 79 3.50 9.31 12.10
C ASP A 79 3.52 10.30 10.92
N TRP A 80 4.60 10.33 10.14
CA TRP A 80 4.69 11.16 8.94
C TRP A 80 4.09 10.50 7.71
N ARG A 81 3.51 9.30 7.83
CA ARG A 81 3.02 8.50 6.71
C ARG A 81 1.57 8.14 6.94
N GLN A 82 0.89 7.85 5.84
CA GLN A 82 -0.41 7.21 5.82
C GLN A 82 -0.29 5.91 5.02
N LEU A 83 -0.78 4.82 5.60
CA LEU A 83 -0.79 3.46 5.04
C LEU A 83 -2.24 2.98 4.94
#